data_AF-A0A091ICE0-F1
#
_entry.id   AF-A0A091ICE0-F1
#
_cell.length_a   1.000
_cell.length_b   1.000
_cell.length_c   1.000
_cell.angle_alpha   90.00
_cell.angle_beta   90.00
_cell.angle_gamma   90.00
#
_symmetry.space_group_name_H-M   'P 1'
#
loop_
_entity.id
_entity.type
_entity.pdbx_description
1 polymer ?
#
loop_
_entity_poly.entity_id
_entity_poly.type
_entity_poly.pdbx_seq_one_letter_code
_entity_poly.pdbx_strand_id
1 'polypeptide(L)'
;YLAYLQGVNNQFCGGFLVAPRWVMTAAQCSEHQPLTVILGAHTIQRREERWQTFEVQEYHCHPDFTIPRKGNDILLLKGDTGDPLVCDNTAYGIFSYKQKHLPGFYTNIVPYLPWVNSVMK
;
A
#
# COMPACT_ATOMS: atom_id res chain seq x y z
N TYR A 1 -9.42 0.61 10.30
CA TYR A 1 -9.91 -0.44 9.39
C TYR A 1 -8.94 -1.62 9.42
N LEU A 2 -9.43 -2.86 9.54
CA LEU A 2 -8.58 -4.07 9.56
C LEU A 2 -7.93 -4.32 8.21
N ALA A 3 -6.70 -4.81 8.23
CA ALA A 3 -5.92 -5.18 7.06
C ALA A 3 -5.44 -6.63 7.17
N TYR A 4 -5.61 -7.39 6.09
CA TYR A 4 -4.98 -8.68 5.89
C TYR A 4 -3.72 -8.47 5.04
N LEU A 5 -2.59 -8.98 5.53
CA LEU A 5 -1.29 -8.87 4.85
C LEU A 5 -0.92 -10.23 4.30
N GLN A 6 -0.84 -10.33 2.97
CA GLN A 6 -0.43 -11.54 2.29
C GLN A 6 1.05 -11.44 1.91
N GLY A 7 1.87 -12.33 2.47
CA GLY A 7 3.29 -12.44 2.14
C GLY A 7 3.60 -13.63 1.23
N VAL A 8 4.90 -13.88 1.03
CA VAL A 8 5.37 -15.05 0.27
C VAL A 8 5.04 -16.37 0.98
N ASN A 9 4.98 -17.47 0.24
CA ASN A 9 4.77 -18.83 0.76
C ASN A 9 3.51 -19.01 1.64
N ASN A 10 2.43 -18.28 1.34
CA ASN A 10 1.18 -18.28 2.12
C ASN A 10 1.32 -17.81 3.58
N GLN A 11 2.41 -17.14 3.94
CA GLN A 11 2.49 -16.47 5.22
C GLN A 11 1.57 -15.25 5.23
N PHE A 12 0.96 -15.01 6.38
CA PHE A 12 0.03 -13.89 6.54
C PHE A 12 0.29 -13.18 7.85
N CYS A 13 -0.07 -11.90 7.85
CA CYS A 13 -0.08 -11.07 9.05
C CYS A 13 -1.39 -10.27 9.12
N GLY A 14 -1.71 -9.81 10.33
CA GLY A 14 -2.74 -8.81 10.54
C GLY A 14 -2.14 -7.41 10.58
N GLY A 15 -2.98 -6.40 10.34
CA GLY A 15 -2.62 -5.00 10.52
C GLY A 15 -3.86 -4.13 10.53
N PHE A 16 -3.65 -2.82 10.54
CA PHE A 16 -4.74 -1.86 10.40
C PHE A 16 -4.29 -0.58 9.72
N LEU A 17 -5.22 0.03 8.99
CA LEU A 17 -5.02 1.30 8.30
C LEU A 17 -4.92 2.44 9.34
N VAL A 18 -3.84 3.21 9.29
CA VAL A 18 -3.60 4.40 10.15
C VAL A 18 -3.75 5.71 9.39
N ALA A 19 -3.54 5.69 8.08
CA ALA A 19 -3.83 6.77 7.14
C ALA A 19 -4.07 6.16 5.74
N PRO A 20 -4.60 6.90 4.74
CA PRO A 20 -4.74 6.37 3.39
C PRO A 20 -3.43 5.75 2.90
N ARG A 21 -3.45 4.46 2.56
CA ARG A 21 -2.28 3.63 2.14
C ARG A 21 -1.17 3.42 3.16
N TRP A 22 -1.38 3.81 4.41
CA TRP A 22 -0.47 3.52 5.51
C TRP A 22 -1.07 2.47 6.43
N VAL A 23 -0.40 1.32 6.54
CA VAL A 23 -0.81 0.22 7.42
C VAL A 23 0.21 0.01 8.51
N MET A 24 -0.26 -0.11 9.73
CA MET A 24 0.56 -0.49 10.88
C MET A 24 0.40 -1.99 11.14
N THR A 25 1.53 -2.66 11.41
CA THR A 25 1.61 -4.09 11.74
C THR A 25 2.82 -4.37 12.65
N ALA A 26 3.07 -5.64 12.96
CA ALA A 26 4.24 -6.09 13.69
C ALA A 26 5.49 -6.10 12.80
N ALA A 27 6.65 -5.76 13.36
CA ALA A 27 7.91 -5.73 12.62
C ALA A 27 8.36 -7.12 12.14
N GLN A 28 8.07 -8.18 12.88
CA GLN A 28 8.33 -9.56 12.42
C GLN A 28 7.65 -9.91 11.08
N CYS A 29 6.57 -9.21 10.71
CA CYS A 29 5.90 -9.42 9.42
C CYS A 29 6.74 -8.99 8.22
N SER A 30 7.84 -8.24 8.44
CA SER A 30 8.79 -7.90 7.37
C SER A 30 9.54 -9.12 6.82
N GLU A 31 9.55 -10.25 7.52
CA GLU A 31 10.18 -11.49 7.05
C GLU A 31 9.43 -12.09 5.85
N HIS A 32 8.15 -11.77 5.69
CA HIS A 32 7.27 -12.37 4.67
C HIS A 32 7.22 -11.54 3.38
N GLN A 33 8.18 -10.63 3.18
CA GLN A 33 8.23 -9.73 2.03
C GLN A 33 8.35 -10.45 0.67
N PRO A 34 7.79 -9.89 -0.41
CA PRO A 34 6.93 -8.69 -0.44
C PRO A 34 5.52 -8.97 0.11
N LEU A 35 4.97 -7.99 0.81
CA LEU A 35 3.60 -7.98 1.33
C LEU A 35 2.64 -7.28 0.36
N THR A 36 1.45 -7.87 0.20
CA THR A 36 0.28 -7.24 -0.40
C THR A 36 -0.75 -6.99 0.70
N VAL A 37 -1.24 -5.76 0.78
CA VAL A 37 -2.31 -5.36 1.70
C VAL A 37 -3.66 -5.64 1.06
N ILE A 38 -4.56 -6.26 1.81
CA ILE A 38 -5.97 -6.47 1.46
C ILE A 38 -6.85 -5.83 2.53
N LEU A 39 -7.68 -4.87 2.12
CA LEU A 39 -8.62 -4.14 2.96
C LEU A 39 -10.07 -4.47 2.58
N GLY A 40 -10.99 -4.34 3.53
CA GLY A 40 -12.43 -4.48 3.27
C GLY A 40 -12.91 -5.91 3.00
N ALA A 41 -12.06 -6.90 3.26
CA ALA A 41 -12.40 -8.32 3.14
C ALA A 41 -13.18 -8.82 4.38
N HIS A 42 -14.31 -9.48 4.16
CA HIS A 42 -15.03 -10.21 5.22
C HIS A 42 -14.58 -11.66 5.31
N THR A 43 -14.25 -12.27 4.16
CA THR A 43 -13.53 -13.55 4.05
C THR A 43 -12.34 -13.38 3.13
N ILE A 44 -11.28 -14.18 3.32
CA ILE A 44 -10.10 -14.25 2.44
C ILE A 44 -10.19 -15.40 1.42
N GLN A 45 -11.20 -16.27 1.53
CA GLN A 45 -11.33 -17.48 0.70
C GLN A 45 -11.77 -17.16 -0.73
N ARG A 46 -12.46 -16.03 -0.93
CA ARG A 46 -12.96 -15.56 -2.23
C ARG A 46 -12.82 -14.06 -2.29
N ARG A 47 -12.45 -13.54 -3.46
CA ARG A 47 -12.40 -12.10 -3.71
C ARG A 47 -13.81 -11.51 -3.64
N GLU A 48 -13.98 -10.44 -2.88
CA GLU A 48 -15.24 -9.70 -2.79
C GLU A 48 -15.12 -8.35 -3.49
N GLU A 49 -16.24 -7.76 -3.90
CA GLU A 49 -16.26 -6.46 -4.61
C GLU A 49 -15.65 -5.32 -3.80
N ARG A 50 -15.75 -5.39 -2.47
CA ARG A 50 -15.23 -4.36 -1.56
C ARG A 50 -13.75 -4.50 -1.25
N TRP A 51 -13.07 -5.53 -1.77
CA TRP A 51 -11.65 -5.70 -1.57
C TRP A 51 -10.89 -4.56 -2.22
N GLN A 52 -10.08 -3.88 -1.44
CA GLN A 52 -9.07 -2.95 -1.95
C GLN A 52 -7.71 -3.57 -1.69
N THR A 53 -6.88 -3.64 -2.72
CA THR A 53 -5.56 -4.27 -2.65
C THR A 53 -4.49 -3.31 -3.13
N PHE A 54 -3.38 -3.25 -2.42
CA PHE A 54 -2.18 -2.55 -2.89
C PHE A 54 -0.92 -3.29 -2.43
N GLU A 55 0.11 -3.22 -3.26
CA GLU A 55 1.43 -3.75 -2.94
C GLU A 55 2.18 -2.76 -2.04
N VAL A 56 2.86 -3.28 -1.02
CA VAL A 56 3.72 -2.45 -0.18
C VAL A 56 5.00 -2.11 -0.92
N GLN A 57 5.31 -0.82 -0.98
CA GLN A 57 6.52 -0.29 -1.65
C GLN A 57 7.60 0.10 -0.64
N GLU A 58 7.20 0.60 0.54
CA GLU A 58 8.14 1.00 1.59
C GLU A 58 7.81 0.31 2.93
N TYR A 59 8.87 -0.14 3.60
CA TYR A 59 8.82 -0.81 4.91
C TYR A 59 9.59 0.03 5.92
N HIS A 60 8.86 0.69 6.81
CA HIS A 60 9.40 1.54 7.85
C HIS A 60 9.40 0.77 9.17
N CYS A 61 10.40 -0.10 9.34
CA CYS A 61 10.61 -0.84 10.57
C CYS A 61 11.14 0.09 11.67
N HIS A 62 10.73 -0.11 12.92
CA HIS A 62 11.28 0.64 14.04
C HIS A 62 12.82 0.44 14.10
N PRO A 63 13.62 1.51 14.20
CA PRO A 63 15.09 1.40 14.12
C PRO A 63 15.69 0.51 15.21
N ASP A 64 15.08 0.49 16.39
CA ASP A 64 15.53 -0.33 17.53
C ASP A 64 14.86 -1.72 17.60
N PHE A 65 14.16 -2.15 16.55
CA PHE A 65 13.63 -3.51 16.50
C PHE A 65 14.77 -4.50 16.21
N THR A 66 14.87 -5.55 17.03
CA THR A 66 15.81 -6.65 16.77
C THR A 66 15.14 -8.01 16.79
N ILE A 67 14.31 -8.28 17.81
CA ILE A 67 13.54 -9.52 17.96
C ILE A 67 12.26 -9.19 18.74
N PRO A 68 11.15 -9.92 18.53
CA PRO A 68 9.86 -9.63 19.21
C PRO A 68 9.97 -9.53 20.73
N ARG A 69 10.79 -10.40 21.35
CA ARG A 69 10.97 -10.44 22.82
C ARG A 69 11.67 -9.21 23.41
N LYS A 70 12.35 -8.40 22.59
CA LYS A 70 13.04 -7.18 23.03
C LYS A 70 12.20 -5.91 22.85
N GLY A 71 10.97 -6.02 22.35
CA GLY A 71 10.08 -4.89 22.11
C GLY A 71 10.29 -4.23 20.75
N ASN A 72 9.66 -3.07 20.55
CA ASN A 72 9.67 -2.30 19.31
C ASN A 72 9.21 -3.09 18.07
N ASP A 73 8.38 -4.12 18.26
CA ASP A 73 7.82 -4.96 17.20
C ASP A 73 6.71 -4.22 16.44
N ILE A 74 7.08 -3.11 15.79
CA ILE A 74 6.19 -2.21 15.05
C ILE A 74 6.79 -1.84 13.69
N LEU A 75 5.94 -1.90 12.68
CA LEU A 75 6.28 -1.65 11.28
C LEU A 75 5.16 -0.85 10.62
N LEU A 76 5.55 0.22 9.92
CA LEU A 76 4.67 0.97 9.04
C LEU A 76 4.93 0.55 7.58
N LEU A 77 3.86 0.15 6.92
CA LEU A 77 3.82 -0.21 5.51
C LEU A 77 3.20 0.94 4.74
N LYS A 78 3.85 1.34 3.65
CA LYS A 78 3.31 2.35 2.74
C LYS A 78 3.14 1.74 1.35
N GLY A 79 1.95 1.91 0.78
CA GLY A 79 1.69 1.66 -0.62
C GLY A 79 1.67 2.95 -1.43
N ASP A 80 2.18 2.90 -2.66
CA ASP A 80 2.23 4.08 -3.54
C ASP A 80 1.05 4.15 -4.52
N THR A 81 0.18 3.12 -4.57
CA THR A 81 -0.92 2.96 -5.57
C THR A 81 -1.90 4.11 -5.57
N GLY A 82 -1.63 5.13 -6.39
CA GLY A 82 -2.43 6.32 -6.64
C GLY A 82 -1.87 7.58 -5.99
N ASP A 83 -0.61 7.57 -5.59
CA ASP A 83 0.13 8.77 -5.18
C ASP A 83 0.36 9.67 -6.41
N PRO A 84 0.30 11.00 -6.25
CA PRO A 84 0.46 11.92 -7.37
C PRO A 84 1.92 12.01 -7.82
N LEU A 85 2.13 11.98 -9.13
CA LEU A 85 3.38 12.43 -9.75
C LEU A 85 3.33 13.95 -9.86
N VAL A 86 4.12 14.63 -9.04
CA VAL A 86 4.18 16.09 -8.98
C VAL A 86 5.54 16.59 -9.49
N CYS A 87 5.51 17.52 -10.43
CA CYS A 87 6.69 18.25 -10.92
C CYS A 87 6.37 19.75 -10.84
N ASP A 88 7.29 20.56 -10.32
CA ASP A 88 7.10 22.03 -10.17
C ASP A 88 5.74 22.39 -9.55
N ASN A 89 5.39 21.71 -8.46
CA ASN A 89 4.14 21.90 -7.73
C ASN A 89 2.85 21.62 -8.55
N THR A 90 2.98 20.96 -9.71
CA THR A 90 1.88 20.60 -10.62
C THR A 90 1.77 19.07 -10.72
N ALA A 91 0.55 18.54 -10.58
CA ALA A 91 0.30 17.10 -10.72
C ALA A 91 0.16 16.72 -12.21
N TYR A 92 0.91 15.69 -12.63
CA TYR A 92 0.92 15.19 -14.01
C TYR A 92 0.41 13.75 -14.14
N GLY A 93 0.50 12.98 -13.05
CA GLY A 93 0.15 11.58 -13.09
C GLY A 93 -0.35 11.05 -11.76
N ILE A 94 -0.97 9.89 -11.81
CA ILE A 94 -1.37 9.10 -10.65
C ILE A 94 -0.61 7.79 -10.75
N PHE A 95 0.17 7.43 -9.72
CA PHE A 95 0.90 6.16 -9.72
C PHE A 95 -0.09 5.00 -9.84
N SER A 96 0.15 4.09 -10.78
CA SER A 96 -0.75 2.97 -11.05
C SER A 96 -0.17 1.68 -10.47
N TYR A 97 0.93 1.20 -11.05
CA TYR A 97 1.62 -0.01 -10.61
C TYR A 97 3.10 0.06 -10.99
N LYS A 98 3.90 -0.81 -10.40
CA LYS A 98 5.32 -0.97 -10.73
C LYS A 98 5.60 -2.44 -10.97
N GLN A 99 6.36 -2.73 -12.03
CA GLN A 99 6.94 -4.05 -12.21
C GLN A 99 8.36 -4.07 -11.66
N LYS A 100 8.80 -5.24 -11.19
CA LYS A 100 10.15 -5.43 -10.66
C LYS A 100 11.19 -4.96 -11.69
N HIS A 101 12.17 -4.17 -11.24
CA HIS A 101 13.23 -3.57 -12.07
C HIS A 101 12.80 -2.54 -13.14
N LEU A 102 11.53 -2.15 -13.19
CA LEU A 102 11.05 -1.09 -14.09
C LEU A 102 10.69 0.19 -13.29
N PRO A 103 10.73 1.37 -13.95
CA PRO A 103 10.12 2.57 -13.40
C PRO A 103 8.64 2.35 -13.09
N GLY A 104 8.11 3.11 -12.13
CA GLY A 104 6.67 3.11 -11.85
C GLY A 104 5.88 3.57 -13.07
N PHE A 105 4.75 2.91 -13.34
CA PHE A 105 3.79 3.33 -14.35
C PHE A 105 2.82 4.32 -13.72
N TYR A 106 2.59 5.45 -14.40
CA TYR A 106 1.68 6.50 -13.97
C TYR A 106 0.60 6.72 -15.03
N THR A 107 -0.64 6.90 -14.59
CA THR A 107 -1.72 7.37 -15.45
C THR A 107 -1.52 8.86 -15.72
N ASN A 108 -1.25 9.25 -16.97
CA ASN A 108 -1.17 10.65 -17.37
C ASN A 108 -2.55 11.31 -17.20
N ILE A 109 -2.66 12.31 -16.30
CA ILE A 109 -3.95 12.94 -16.00
C ILE A 109 -4.35 14.04 -16.97
N VAL A 110 -3.42 14.57 -17.77
CA VAL A 110 -3.65 15.75 -18.62
C VAL A 110 -4.83 15.56 -19.58
N PRO A 111 -5.00 14.41 -20.29
CA PRO A 111 -6.14 14.20 -21.18
C PRO A 111 -7.50 14.15 -20.46
N TYR A 112 -7.51 13.90 -19.15
CA TYR A 112 -8.73 13.71 -18.35
C TYR A 112 -9.21 15.02 -17.69
N LEU A 113 -8.43 16.11 -17.74
CA LEU A 113 -8.80 17.39 -17.13
C LEU A 113 -10.17 17.93 -17.55
N PRO A 114 -10.61 17.86 -18.83
CA PRO A 114 -11.95 18.30 -19.22
C PRO A 114 -13.07 17.52 -18.51
N TRP A 115 -12.88 16.21 -18.31
CA TRP A 115 -13.83 15.37 -17.59
C TRP A 115 -13.80 15.65 -16.08
N VAL A 116 -12.61 15.77 -15.47
CA VAL A 116 -12.50 16.12 -14.05
C VAL A 116 -13.20 17.45 -13.75
N ASN A 117 -12.98 18.47 -14.59
CA ASN A 117 -13.61 19.78 -14.45
C ASN A 117 -15.12 19.76 -14.71
N SER A 118 -15.66 18.77 -15.44
CA SER A 118 -17.11 18.65 -15.61
C SER A 118 -17.79 18.00 -14.41
N VAL A 119 -17.08 17.13 -13.68
CA VAL A 119 -17.56 16.44 -12.47
C VAL A 119 -17.42 17.31 -11.22
N MET A 120 -16.31 18.03 -11.09
CA MET A 120 -15.97 18.84 -9.91
C MET A 120 -16.68 20.21 -9.86
N LYS A 121 -17.69 20.44 -10.71
CA LYS A 121 -18.46 21.69 -10.75
C LYS A 121 -19.24 21.94 -9.47
#